data_AF-A0A146KDM5-F1
#
_entry.id   AF-A0A146KDM5-F1
#
_cell.length_a   1.000
_cell.length_b   1.000
_cell.length_c   1.000
_cell.angle_alpha   90.00
_cell.angle_beta   90.00
_cell.angle_gamma   90.00
#
_symmetry.space_group_name_H-M   'P 1'
#
loop_
_entity.id
_entity.type
_entity.pdbx_description
1 polymer ?
#
loop_
_entity_poly.entity_id
_entity_poly.type
_entity_poly.pdbx_seq_one_letter_code
_entity_poly.pdbx_strand_id
1 'polypeptide(L)'
;PIQIPKLGLNKIASADIHHGQKSARDSAKSDRSFEHLEKITITDIANSAKLKLGITIANMMDTTEYYTVEQTENGIETVRKLLDETNLKLIAEQMKVQPKVLKATIEQLKTDTALQGEIGPWTYGVLNYLDNKFQTTQIWEIENPEKLLTQPLSREVESECYKVVKSTPRGQRLL
;
A
#
# COMPACT_ATOMS: atom_id res chain seq x y z
N PRO A 1 25.31 -37.05 9.86
CA PRO A 1 25.23 -35.58 10.00
C PRO A 1 25.53 -34.88 8.67
N ILE A 2 24.52 -34.23 8.08
CA ILE A 2 24.67 -33.49 6.82
C ILE A 2 25.43 -32.18 7.13
N GLN A 3 26.58 -31.98 6.48
CA GLN A 3 27.33 -30.71 6.57
C GLN A 3 26.72 -29.69 5.60
N ILE A 4 26.19 -28.60 6.14
CA ILE A 4 25.72 -27.44 5.36
C ILE A 4 26.95 -26.52 5.12
N PRO A 5 27.25 -26.11 3.88
CA PRO A 5 28.34 -25.16 3.62
C PRO A 5 28.00 -23.78 4.18
N LYS A 6 28.92 -23.20 4.97
CA LYS A 6 28.85 -21.79 5.36
C LYS A 6 29.20 -20.92 4.14
N LEU A 7 28.22 -20.20 3.60
CA LEU A 7 28.46 -19.16 2.59
C LEU A 7 29.16 -17.97 3.26
N GLY A 8 30.41 -17.74 2.86
CA GLY A 8 31.19 -16.57 3.26
C GLY A 8 30.60 -15.29 2.68
N LEU A 9 30.28 -14.34 3.57
CA LEU A 9 30.01 -12.95 3.21
C LEU A 9 31.30 -12.30 2.73
N ASN A 10 31.57 -12.39 1.42
CA ASN A 10 32.56 -11.53 0.80
C ASN A 10 31.93 -10.19 0.44
N LYS A 11 32.47 -9.16 1.09
CA LYS A 11 32.37 -7.74 0.77
C LYS A 11 32.38 -7.53 -0.75
N ILE A 12 31.30 -6.99 -1.30
CA ILE A 12 31.35 -6.36 -2.61
C ILE A 12 31.64 -4.88 -2.35
N ALA A 13 32.89 -4.52 -2.62
CA ALA A 13 33.35 -3.16 -2.70
C ALA A 13 32.65 -2.44 -3.86
N SER A 14 32.35 -1.17 -3.62
CA SER A 14 31.92 -0.19 -4.59
C SER A 14 32.90 -0.11 -5.77
N ALA A 15 32.40 -0.27 -7.00
CA ALA A 15 33.04 0.23 -8.22
C ALA A 15 32.00 0.42 -9.33
N ASP A 16 31.92 1.66 -9.82
CA ASP A 16 31.47 2.12 -11.15
C ASP A 16 29.99 1.85 -11.52
N ILE A 17 29.04 2.72 -11.19
CA ILE A 17 28.81 4.06 -11.80
C ILE A 17 29.28 4.14 -13.25
N HIS A 18 28.45 3.65 -14.17
CA HIS A 18 28.07 4.31 -15.42
C HIS A 18 27.35 3.33 -16.36
N HIS A 19 26.08 3.03 -16.10
CA HIS A 19 25.14 2.68 -17.17
C HIS A 19 23.68 2.82 -16.73
N GLY A 20 23.02 3.80 -17.33
CA GLY A 20 21.58 3.72 -17.63
C GLY A 20 20.63 4.01 -16.48
N GLN A 21 20.61 5.26 -16.02
CA GLN A 21 19.45 5.91 -15.42
C GLN A 21 18.16 5.61 -16.23
N LYS A 22 17.40 4.58 -15.84
CA LYS A 22 16.02 4.37 -16.32
C LYS A 22 15.01 4.07 -15.21
N SER A 23 15.44 3.78 -13.99
CA SER A 23 14.56 3.36 -12.88
C SER A 23 14.04 4.51 -12.01
N ALA A 24 14.52 5.74 -12.18
CA ALA A 24 14.03 6.94 -11.46
C ALA A 24 13.22 7.90 -12.35
N ARG A 25 13.00 7.56 -13.62
CA ARG A 25 12.34 8.46 -14.59
C ARG A 25 10.82 8.32 -14.63
N ASP A 26 10.26 7.23 -14.09
CA ASP A 26 8.80 7.03 -14.04
C ASP A 26 8.14 7.52 -12.74
N SER A 27 8.91 7.88 -11.69
CA SER A 27 8.37 8.52 -10.49
C SER A 27 8.13 10.03 -10.66
N ALA A 28 8.50 10.59 -11.81
CA ALA A 28 8.23 11.98 -12.19
C ALA A 28 6.89 12.16 -12.94
N LYS A 29 6.00 11.15 -12.91
CA LYS A 29 4.62 11.32 -13.36
C LYS A 29 3.80 12.05 -12.29
N SER A 30 4.03 13.36 -12.24
CA SER A 30 3.06 14.42 -11.96
C SER A 30 2.33 14.36 -10.61
N ASP A 31 2.51 15.41 -9.79
CA ASP A 31 1.55 15.87 -8.77
C ASP A 31 0.22 16.33 -9.41
N ARG A 32 -0.40 15.45 -10.21
CA ARG A 32 -1.70 15.69 -10.83
C ARG A 32 -2.72 15.76 -9.70
N SER A 33 -3.40 16.90 -9.59
CA SER A 33 -4.59 17.00 -8.75
C SER A 33 -5.74 16.28 -9.45
N PHE A 34 -6.46 15.46 -8.70
CA PHE A 34 -7.66 14.75 -9.13
C PHE A 34 -8.92 15.37 -8.49
N GLU A 35 -8.80 16.55 -7.88
CA GLU A 35 -9.89 17.22 -7.15
C GLU A 35 -11.06 17.61 -8.05
N HIS A 36 -10.82 17.76 -9.35
CA HIS A 36 -11.85 18.06 -10.35
C HIS A 36 -12.60 16.81 -10.84
N LEU A 37 -12.11 15.61 -10.52
CA LEU A 37 -12.75 14.39 -10.97
C LEU A 37 -14.01 14.14 -10.14
N GLU A 38 -15.12 13.91 -10.84
CA GLU A 38 -16.36 13.41 -10.24
C GLU A 38 -16.32 11.89 -10.03
N LYS A 39 -15.41 11.20 -10.73
CA LYS A 39 -15.17 9.76 -10.63
C LYS A 39 -13.69 9.45 -10.94
N ILE A 40 -13.09 8.54 -10.17
CA ILE A 40 -11.81 7.92 -10.50
C ILE A 40 -12.06 6.70 -11.37
N THR A 41 -11.37 6.59 -12.51
CA THR A 41 -11.46 5.43 -13.40
C THR A 41 -10.31 4.44 -13.14
N ILE A 42 -10.49 3.20 -13.61
CA ILE A 42 -9.41 2.20 -13.60
C ILE A 42 -8.15 2.69 -14.32
N THR A 43 -8.30 3.48 -15.39
CA THR A 43 -7.17 4.05 -16.14
C THR A 43 -6.40 5.07 -15.29
N ASP A 44 -7.09 5.87 -14.48
CA ASP A 44 -6.45 6.83 -13.58
C ASP A 44 -5.61 6.10 -12.52
N ILE A 45 -6.19 5.03 -11.96
CA ILE A 45 -5.54 4.15 -10.98
C ILE A 45 -4.33 3.45 -11.62
N ALA A 46 -4.52 2.84 -12.79
CA ALA A 46 -3.47 2.16 -13.55
C ALA A 46 -2.24 3.07 -13.81
N ASN A 47 -2.46 4.38 -13.97
CA ASN A 47 -1.41 5.35 -14.30
C ASN A 47 -0.86 6.16 -13.11
N SER A 48 -1.43 6.01 -11.90
CA SER A 48 -1.03 6.79 -10.73
C SER A 48 -0.70 5.91 -9.53
N ALA A 49 0.59 5.83 -9.21
CA ALA A 49 1.13 5.16 -8.03
C ALA A 49 0.49 5.68 -6.73
N LYS A 50 0.38 7.01 -6.63
CA LYS A 50 -0.20 7.69 -5.48
C LYS A 50 -1.68 7.35 -5.28
N LEU A 51 -2.45 7.29 -6.37
CA LEU A 51 -3.86 6.87 -6.30
C LEU A 51 -3.96 5.41 -5.86
N LYS A 52 -3.16 4.51 -6.45
CA LYS A 52 -3.15 3.10 -6.03
C LYS A 52 -2.84 2.97 -4.55
N LEU A 53 -1.77 3.62 -4.07
CA LEU A 53 -1.39 3.56 -2.65
C LEU A 53 -2.50 4.06 -1.74
N GLY A 54 -3.06 5.24 -2.04
CA GLY A 54 -4.08 5.85 -1.19
C GLY A 54 -5.38 5.06 -1.16
N ILE A 55 -5.82 4.54 -2.32
CA ILE A 55 -6.96 3.62 -2.41
C ILE A 55 -6.68 2.33 -1.63
N THR A 56 -5.47 1.78 -1.74
CA THR A 56 -5.06 0.56 -1.01
C THR A 56 -5.15 0.77 0.49
N ILE A 57 -4.56 1.84 1.01
CA ILE A 57 -4.56 2.17 2.44
C ILE A 57 -5.99 2.40 2.93
N ALA A 58 -6.77 3.20 2.23
CA ALA A 58 -8.18 3.44 2.58
C ALA A 58 -9.00 2.14 2.59
N ASN A 59 -8.82 1.28 1.57
CA ASN A 59 -9.50 0.00 1.50
C ASN A 59 -9.10 -0.91 2.67
N MET A 60 -7.80 -1.03 2.96
CA MET A 60 -7.33 -1.80 4.11
C MET A 60 -7.95 -1.26 5.41
N MET A 61 -8.01 0.05 5.61
CA MET A 61 -8.68 0.63 6.78
C MET A 61 -10.19 0.34 6.82
N ASP A 62 -10.87 0.24 5.68
CA ASP A 62 -12.31 -0.10 5.60
C ASP A 62 -12.59 -1.60 5.82
N THR A 63 -11.62 -2.48 5.55
CA THR A 63 -11.83 -3.93 5.56
C THR A 63 -11.07 -4.69 6.65
N THR A 64 -10.13 -4.06 7.35
CA THR A 64 -9.28 -4.74 8.34
C THR A 64 -9.95 -4.81 9.71
N GLU A 65 -10.06 -6.02 10.25
CA GLU A 65 -10.39 -6.29 11.65
C GLU A 65 -9.09 -6.59 12.40
N TYR A 66 -8.86 -5.97 13.56
CA TYR A 66 -7.63 -6.17 14.33
C TYR A 66 -7.95 -6.62 15.76
N TYR A 67 -7.03 -7.40 16.33
CA TYR A 67 -7.18 -7.95 17.67
C TYR A 67 -6.57 -6.98 18.67
N THR A 68 -7.34 -6.60 19.70
CA THR A 68 -6.74 -6.01 20.90
C THR A 68 -6.71 -7.08 21.96
N VAL A 69 -5.52 -7.41 22.47
CA VAL A 69 -5.39 -8.27 23.65
C VAL A 69 -5.73 -7.42 24.88
N GLU A 70 -7.00 -7.07 25.02
CA GLU A 70 -7.53 -6.62 26.30
C GLU A 70 -7.87 -7.89 27.09
N GLN A 71 -7.11 -8.15 28.16
CA GLN A 71 -7.46 -9.20 29.12
C GLN A 71 -8.73 -8.78 29.85
N THR A 72 -9.87 -9.17 29.29
CA THR A 72 -11.14 -9.16 30.01
C THR A 72 -11.26 -10.45 30.82
N GLU A 73 -12.17 -10.50 31.81
CA GLU A 73 -12.45 -11.72 32.56
C GLU A 73 -12.89 -12.91 31.66
N ASN A 74 -13.25 -12.65 30.40
CA ASN A 74 -13.85 -13.63 29.47
C ASN A 74 -12.98 -13.99 28.25
N GLY A 75 -11.76 -13.45 28.11
CA GLY A 75 -10.82 -13.83 27.04
C GLY A 75 -10.37 -12.69 26.12
N ILE A 76 -9.90 -13.04 24.91
CA ILE A 76 -9.43 -12.12 23.88
C ILE A 76 -10.63 -11.53 23.12
N GLU A 77 -10.70 -10.20 23.03
CA GLU A 77 -11.72 -9.50 22.25
C GLU A 77 -11.18 -9.10 20.86
N THR A 78 -12.04 -9.17 19.84
CA THR A 78 -11.70 -8.70 18.48
C THR A 78 -12.42 -7.39 18.23
N VAL A 79 -11.68 -6.34 17.87
CA VAL A 79 -12.24 -5.01 17.62
C VAL A 79 -12.16 -4.68 16.14
N ARG A 80 -13.30 -4.53 15.50
CA ARG A 80 -13.36 -4.02 14.13
C ARG A 80 -13.26 -2.50 14.15
N LYS A 81 -12.14 -1.95 13.65
CA LYS A 81 -12.03 -0.53 13.31
C LYS A 81 -12.27 -0.34 11.82
N LEU A 82 -13.05 0.68 11.49
CA LEU A 82 -13.39 1.03 10.11
C LEU A 82 -12.84 2.41 9.79
N LEU A 83 -12.68 2.67 8.50
CA LEU A 83 -12.31 3.98 7.97
C LEU A 83 -13.40 5.00 8.34
N ASP A 84 -13.08 5.91 9.26
CA ASP A 84 -13.96 7.02 9.63
C ASP A 84 -13.85 8.22 8.66
N GLU A 85 -14.74 9.19 8.83
CA GLU A 85 -14.76 10.39 7.98
C GLU A 85 -13.51 11.26 8.09
N THR A 86 -12.86 11.30 9.26
CA THR A 86 -11.67 12.11 9.49
C THR A 86 -10.49 11.53 8.72
N ASN A 87 -10.24 10.23 8.88
CA ASN A 87 -9.21 9.49 8.19
C ASN A 87 -9.44 9.47 6.67
N LEU A 88 -10.70 9.30 6.23
CA LEU A 88 -11.05 9.40 4.82
C LEU A 88 -10.68 10.77 4.22
N LYS A 89 -10.97 11.87 4.93
CA LYS A 89 -10.61 13.23 4.48
C LYS A 89 -9.10 13.40 4.38
N LEU A 90 -8.35 12.98 5.40
CA LEU A 90 -6.89 13.08 5.41
C LEU A 90 -6.25 12.32 4.25
N ILE A 91 -6.70 11.09 3.99
CA ILE A 91 -6.22 10.29 2.85
C ILE A 91 -6.57 10.97 1.52
N ALA A 92 -7.81 11.44 1.37
CA ALA A 92 -8.28 12.10 0.16
C ALA A 92 -7.50 13.38 -0.14
N GLU A 93 -7.19 14.18 0.90
CA GLU A 93 -6.34 15.38 0.80
C GLU A 93 -4.93 15.03 0.32
N GLN A 94 -4.30 13.98 0.87
CA GLN A 94 -2.99 13.54 0.40
C GLN A 94 -3.02 13.17 -1.08
N MET A 95 -4.08 12.51 -1.52
CA MET A 95 -4.27 12.10 -2.92
C MET A 95 -4.71 13.25 -3.84
N LYS A 96 -5.08 14.42 -3.29
CA LYS A 96 -5.79 15.49 -4.00
C LYS A 96 -7.02 14.95 -4.73
N VAL A 97 -7.90 14.30 -3.99
CA VAL A 97 -9.16 13.70 -4.45
C VAL A 97 -10.29 14.18 -3.53
N GLN A 98 -11.51 14.31 -4.06
CA GLN A 98 -12.66 14.61 -3.19
C GLN A 98 -13.00 13.40 -2.28
N PRO A 99 -13.22 13.58 -0.97
CA PRO A 99 -13.51 12.46 -0.06
C PRO A 99 -14.69 11.59 -0.49
N LYS A 100 -15.75 12.19 -1.06
CA LYS A 100 -16.92 11.45 -1.59
C LYS A 100 -16.54 10.52 -2.76
N VAL A 101 -15.60 10.93 -3.60
CA VAL A 101 -15.13 10.16 -4.76
C VAL A 101 -14.25 9.02 -4.29
N LEU A 102 -13.39 9.26 -3.30
CA LEU A 102 -12.60 8.19 -2.67
C LEU A 102 -13.54 7.14 -2.05
N LYS A 103 -14.51 7.56 -1.22
CA LYS A 103 -15.49 6.64 -0.61
C LYS A 103 -16.23 5.80 -1.65
N ALA A 104 -16.73 6.43 -2.72
CA ALA A 104 -17.40 5.72 -3.81
C ALA A 104 -16.47 4.71 -4.51
N THR A 105 -15.17 5.03 -4.64
CA THR A 105 -14.17 4.13 -5.22
C THR A 105 -13.90 2.92 -4.31
N ILE A 106 -13.83 3.12 -2.98
CA ILE A 106 -13.70 2.03 -2.01
C ILE A 106 -14.92 1.11 -2.02
N GLU A 107 -16.13 1.67 -2.10
CA GLU A 107 -17.35 0.84 -2.24
C GLU A 107 -17.36 0.05 -3.56
N GLN A 108 -16.87 0.64 -4.66
CA GLN A 108 -16.76 -0.06 -5.94
C GLN A 108 -15.79 -1.25 -5.88
N LEU A 109 -14.71 -1.18 -5.10
CA LEU A 109 -13.77 -2.29 -4.92
C LEU A 109 -14.44 -3.56 -4.37
N LYS A 110 -15.58 -3.47 -3.69
CA LYS A 110 -16.29 -4.65 -3.17
C LYS A 110 -16.91 -5.49 -4.28
N THR A 111 -17.09 -4.93 -5.47
CA THR A 111 -17.82 -5.57 -6.58
C THR A 111 -17.08 -5.55 -7.93
N ASP A 112 -16.10 -4.66 -8.11
CA ASP A 112 -15.34 -4.53 -9.35
C ASP A 112 -14.02 -5.32 -9.28
N THR A 113 -14.00 -6.50 -9.90
CA THR A 113 -12.83 -7.39 -9.94
C THR A 113 -11.64 -6.79 -10.69
N ALA A 114 -11.88 -5.92 -11.67
CA ALA A 114 -10.78 -5.29 -12.41
C ALA A 114 -10.07 -4.25 -11.53
N LEU A 115 -10.84 -3.47 -10.77
CA LEU A 115 -10.28 -2.57 -9.76
C LEU A 115 -9.56 -3.34 -8.65
N GLN A 116 -10.13 -4.46 -8.18
CA GLN A 116 -9.46 -5.33 -7.21
C GLN A 116 -8.11 -5.83 -7.72
N GLY A 117 -8.01 -6.26 -8.99
CA GLY A 117 -6.76 -6.72 -9.59
C GLY A 117 -5.66 -5.64 -9.65
N GLU A 118 -6.03 -4.37 -9.84
CA GLU A 118 -5.07 -3.24 -9.79
C GLU A 118 -4.55 -2.96 -8.37
N ILE A 119 -5.38 -3.20 -7.35
CA ILE A 119 -5.10 -2.88 -5.94
C ILE A 119 -4.48 -4.06 -5.18
N GLY A 120 -4.83 -5.31 -5.49
CA GLY A 120 -4.39 -6.51 -4.77
C GLY A 120 -2.87 -6.60 -4.57
N PRO A 121 -2.05 -6.47 -5.64
CA PRO A 121 -0.59 -6.46 -5.49
C PRO A 121 -0.06 -5.35 -4.58
N TRP A 122 -0.75 -4.21 -4.52
CA TRP A 122 -0.39 -3.10 -3.65
C TRP A 122 -0.74 -3.39 -2.19
N THR A 123 -1.84 -4.08 -1.91
CA THR A 123 -2.17 -4.56 -0.55
C THR A 123 -1.01 -5.38 0.03
N TYR A 124 -0.46 -6.33 -0.73
CA TYR A 124 0.70 -7.11 -0.29
C TYR A 124 1.96 -6.24 -0.11
N GLY A 125 2.15 -5.23 -0.94
CA GLY A 125 3.24 -4.26 -0.78
C GLY A 125 3.14 -3.49 0.54
N VAL A 126 1.94 -3.01 0.88
CA VAL A 126 1.67 -2.35 2.17
C VAL A 126 1.93 -3.33 3.31
N LEU A 127 1.37 -4.55 3.26
CA LEU A 127 1.58 -5.57 4.30
C LEU A 127 3.07 -5.89 4.52
N ASN A 128 3.85 -6.05 3.45
CA ASN A 128 5.29 -6.26 3.57
C ASN A 128 6.00 -5.07 4.22
N TYR A 129 5.57 -3.84 3.91
CA TYR A 129 6.12 -2.65 4.56
C TYR A 129 5.79 -2.66 6.06
N LEU A 130 4.55 -2.98 6.43
CA LEU A 130 4.11 -3.06 7.83
C LEU A 130 4.89 -4.10 8.62
N ASP A 131 5.07 -5.29 8.05
CA ASP A 131 5.79 -6.39 8.69
C ASP A 131 7.26 -6.00 8.92
N ASN A 132 7.92 -5.45 7.90
CA ASN A 132 9.33 -5.07 7.99
C ASN A 132 9.61 -3.89 8.95
N LYS A 133 8.68 -2.94 9.08
CA LYS A 133 8.90 -1.70 9.85
C LYS A 133 8.29 -1.73 11.23
N PHE A 134 7.16 -2.39 11.39
CA PHE A 134 6.34 -2.38 12.60
C PHE A 134 6.06 -3.79 13.15
N GLN A 135 6.52 -4.85 12.46
CA GLN A 135 6.29 -6.24 12.85
C GLN A 135 4.81 -6.60 12.96
N THR A 136 3.99 -6.03 12.08
CA THR A 136 2.55 -6.25 12.04
C THR A 136 2.04 -6.37 10.62
N THR A 137 0.92 -7.05 10.45
CA THR A 137 0.13 -7.06 9.21
C THR A 137 -1.17 -6.26 9.36
N GLN A 138 -1.40 -5.65 10.53
CA GLN A 138 -2.62 -4.94 10.87
C GLN A 138 -2.40 -3.43 10.73
N ILE A 139 -3.08 -2.80 9.78
CA ILE A 139 -2.90 -1.37 9.51
C ILE A 139 -3.27 -0.49 10.72
N TRP A 140 -4.20 -0.96 11.55
CA TRP A 140 -4.70 -0.27 12.75
C TRP A 140 -3.77 -0.35 13.97
N GLU A 141 -2.71 -1.17 13.92
CA GLU A 141 -1.68 -1.19 14.96
C GLU A 141 -0.68 -0.03 14.81
N ILE A 142 -0.72 0.69 13.69
CA ILE A 142 0.06 1.91 13.49
C ILE A 142 -0.70 3.11 14.05
N GLU A 143 0.01 3.95 14.79
CA GLU A 143 -0.52 5.23 15.21
C GLU A 143 -0.66 6.17 14.00
N ASN A 144 -1.90 6.52 13.63
CA ASN A 144 -2.24 7.38 12.47
C ASN A 144 -1.86 6.75 11.11
N PRO A 145 -2.55 5.70 10.65
CA PRO A 145 -2.18 4.96 9.43
C PRO A 145 -2.20 5.81 8.15
N GLU A 146 -2.97 6.88 8.11
CA GLU A 146 -3.03 7.83 7.00
C GLU A 146 -1.69 8.53 6.74
N LYS A 147 -0.79 8.58 7.75
CA LYS A 147 0.57 9.12 7.59
C LYS A 147 1.44 8.30 6.66
N LEU A 148 1.09 7.05 6.36
CA LEU A 148 1.80 6.24 5.36
C LEU A 148 1.78 6.87 3.95
N LEU A 149 0.86 7.82 3.69
CA LEU A 149 0.82 8.58 2.44
C LEU A 149 1.70 9.84 2.44
N THR A 150 2.23 10.25 3.59
CA THR A 150 3.08 11.43 3.71
C THR A 150 4.53 11.11 3.33
N GLN A 151 5.26 12.10 2.82
CA GLN A 151 6.69 11.96 2.58
C GLN A 151 7.45 11.98 3.91
N PRO A 152 8.52 11.17 4.08
CA PRO A 152 9.12 10.26 3.10
C PRO A 152 8.47 8.87 3.03
N LEU A 153 7.59 8.53 3.99
CA LEU A 153 7.03 7.18 4.16
C LEU A 153 6.41 6.63 2.88
N SER A 154 5.62 7.44 2.16
CA SER A 154 4.96 6.99 0.92
C SER A 154 5.91 6.44 -0.13
N ARG A 155 7.14 6.98 -0.24
CA ARG A 155 8.14 6.43 -1.18
C ARG A 155 8.66 5.07 -0.74
N GLU A 156 8.81 4.85 0.56
CA GLU A 156 9.24 3.55 1.09
C GLU A 156 8.14 2.50 0.86
N VAL A 157 6.88 2.85 1.14
CA VAL A 157 5.74 1.93 0.90
C VAL A 157 5.60 1.64 -0.60
N GLU A 158 5.63 2.67 -1.45
CA GLU A 158 5.59 2.50 -2.92
C GLU A 158 6.70 1.56 -3.41
N SER A 159 7.92 1.69 -2.86
CA SER A 159 9.05 0.83 -3.21
C SER A 159 8.75 -0.65 -2.93
N GLU A 160 8.17 -0.98 -1.78
CA GLU A 160 7.74 -2.35 -1.48
C GLU A 160 6.63 -2.83 -2.42
N CYS A 161 5.63 -1.98 -2.71
CA CYS A 161 4.59 -2.28 -3.69
C CYS A 161 5.17 -2.59 -5.07
N TYR A 162 6.14 -1.83 -5.55
CA TYR A 162 6.78 -2.08 -6.84
C TYR A 162 7.58 -3.39 -6.88
N LYS A 163 8.23 -3.78 -5.77
CA LYS A 163 8.90 -5.08 -5.68
C LYS A 163 7.91 -6.22 -5.85
N VAL A 164 6.76 -6.15 -5.16
CA VAL A 164 5.69 -7.14 -5.29
C VAL A 164 5.14 -7.18 -6.70
N VAL A 165 4.74 -6.03 -7.27
CA VAL A 165 4.22 -5.97 -8.64
C VAL A 165 5.21 -6.56 -9.65
N LYS A 166 6.51 -6.35 -9.47
CA LYS A 166 7.55 -6.90 -10.35
C LYS A 166 7.70 -8.42 -10.18
N SER A 167 7.53 -8.97 -8.98
CA SER A 167 7.63 -10.40 -8.72
C SER A 167 6.34 -11.17 -9.05
N THR A 168 5.17 -10.53 -9.05
CA THR A 168 3.90 -11.16 -9.43
C THR A 168 3.86 -11.42 -10.95
N PRO A 169 3.81 -12.70 -11.39
CA PRO A 169 3.66 -13.06 -12.80
C PRO A 169 2.40 -12.42 -13.39
N ARG A 170 2.47 -11.93 -14.64
CA ARG A 170 1.35 -11.21 -15.28
C ARG A 170 0.02 -11.97 -15.26
N GLY A 171 0.05 -13.30 -15.31
CA GLY A 171 -1.16 -14.15 -15.28
C GLY A 171 -1.85 -14.27 -13.91
N GLN A 172 -1.23 -13.82 -12.82
CA GLN A 172 -1.78 -13.87 -11.45
C GLN A 172 -2.22 -12.50 -10.92
N ARG A 173 -2.16 -11.45 -11.75
CA ARG A 173 -2.56 -10.08 -11.35
C ARG A 173 -4.06 -9.80 -11.45
N LEU A 174 -4.86 -10.82 -11.78
CA LEU A 174 -6.31 -10.73 -12.05
C LEU A 174 -7.13 -11.68 -11.16
N LEU A 175 -6.51 -12.25 -10.12
CA LEU A 175 -7.18 -13.14 -9.17
C LEU A 175 -7.50 -12.40 -7.87
#